data_AF-X1T956-F1
#
_entry.id   AF-X1T956-F1
#
_cell.length_a   1.000
_cell.length_b   1.000
_cell.length_c   1.000
_cell.angle_alpha   90.00
_cell.angle_beta   90.00
_cell.angle_gamma   90.00
#
_symmetry.space_group_name_H-M   'P 1'
#
loop_
_entity.id
_entity.type
_entity.pdbx_description
1 polymer ?
#
loop_
_entity_poly.entity_id
_entity_poly.type
_entity_poly.pdbx_seq_one_letter_code
_entity_poly.pdbx_strand_id
1 'polypeptide(L)'
;MNIAFSRYRFRPEVKKFAERLIRGTSQLLLPIDFLIKKYAKNWTLERMATVDRNILRFTIYELLFLEDVPPIVSINEAVEIAKRYGSIDSGKFVNGILDKIRQQRGPGSSLNWTYLKNSLQKDAYFKELTRIKGKKKLWLVGGCLRNLLLGREKKDLDVVLDDPEFRIVHLFVSQVKASLVVLNSTLRRVVLPGKTTIDFILKKSQSLNADLLQRDFTINALALDLDFLDMPCLALIDPETGL
;
A
#
# COMPACT_ATOMS: atom_id res chain seq x y z
N MET A 1 -5.85 -6.84 26.79
CA MET A 1 -5.77 -8.20 26.20
C MET A 1 -5.95 -9.32 27.24
N ASN A 2 -5.47 -9.15 28.48
CA ASN A 2 -5.58 -10.16 29.55
C ASN A 2 -7.02 -10.57 29.94
N ILE A 3 -8.02 -9.71 29.72
CA ILE A 3 -9.41 -9.94 30.15
C ILE A 3 -10.14 -10.99 29.27
N ALA A 4 -9.79 -11.11 27.98
CA ALA A 4 -10.47 -12.06 27.08
C ALA A 4 -9.96 -13.50 27.29
N PHE A 5 -8.66 -13.67 27.47
CA PHE A 5 -8.03 -14.97 27.68
C PHE A 5 -8.16 -15.49 29.12
N SER A 6 -8.61 -14.66 30.08
CA SER A 6 -8.80 -15.09 31.47
C SER A 6 -10.09 -15.88 31.70
N ARG A 7 -11.06 -15.80 30.77
CA ARG A 7 -12.37 -16.46 30.90
C ARG A 7 -12.41 -17.89 30.33
N TYR A 8 -11.46 -18.25 29.48
CA TYR A 8 -11.41 -19.56 28.81
C TYR A 8 -9.98 -20.06 28.66
N ARG A 9 -9.76 -21.37 28.90
CA ARG A 9 -8.47 -22.02 28.65
C ARG A 9 -8.33 -22.37 27.16
N PHE A 10 -7.67 -21.49 26.41
CA PHE A 10 -7.29 -21.76 25.02
C PHE A 10 -5.96 -22.51 24.96
N ARG A 11 -5.77 -23.31 23.91
CA ARG A 11 -4.45 -23.89 23.60
C ARG A 11 -3.43 -22.75 23.34
N PRO A 12 -2.16 -22.90 23.73
CA PRO A 12 -1.15 -21.84 23.57
C PRO A 12 -1.04 -21.30 22.13
N GLU A 13 -1.20 -22.17 21.15
CA GLU A 13 -1.09 -21.84 19.72
C GLU A 13 -2.25 -20.93 19.29
N VAL A 14 -3.46 -21.21 19.76
CA VAL A 14 -4.66 -20.40 19.49
C VAL A 14 -4.50 -18.99 20.09
N LYS A 15 -3.99 -18.92 21.33
CA LYS A 15 -3.73 -17.63 21.98
C LYS A 15 -2.68 -16.83 21.19
N LYS A 16 -1.57 -17.46 20.82
CA LYS A 16 -0.50 -16.83 20.04
C LYS A 16 -0.99 -16.33 18.69
N PHE A 17 -1.82 -17.12 18.00
CA PHE A 17 -2.41 -16.74 16.72
C PHE A 17 -3.35 -15.54 16.86
N ALA A 18 -4.30 -15.60 17.82
CA ALA A 18 -5.23 -14.50 18.08
C ALA A 18 -4.50 -13.21 18.48
N GLU A 19 -3.43 -13.31 19.28
CA GLU A 19 -2.60 -12.16 19.63
C GLU A 19 -1.88 -11.55 18.43
N ARG A 20 -1.31 -12.38 17.54
CA ARG A 20 -0.69 -11.94 16.28
C ARG A 20 -1.71 -11.23 15.41
N LEU A 21 -2.88 -11.83 15.20
CA LEU A 21 -3.97 -11.28 14.39
C LEU A 21 -4.44 -9.91 14.90
N ILE A 22 -4.77 -9.82 16.19
CA ILE A 22 -5.27 -8.57 16.80
C ILE A 22 -4.21 -7.48 16.79
N ARG A 23 -2.97 -7.81 17.19
CA ARG A 23 -1.87 -6.83 17.25
C ARG A 23 -1.56 -6.28 15.86
N GLY A 24 -1.42 -7.16 14.87
CA GLY A 24 -1.13 -6.75 13.51
C GLY A 24 -2.25 -5.94 12.88
N THR A 25 -3.51 -6.36 13.06
CA THR A 25 -4.68 -5.59 12.61
C THR A 25 -4.72 -4.20 13.26
N SER A 26 -4.44 -4.11 14.56
CA SER A 26 -4.45 -2.83 15.29
C SER A 26 -3.34 -1.89 14.83
N GLN A 27 -2.15 -2.41 14.56
CA GLN A 27 -1.01 -1.64 14.04
C GLN A 27 -1.28 -1.08 12.64
N LEU A 28 -2.08 -1.79 11.84
CA LEU A 28 -2.38 -1.44 10.45
C LEU A 28 -3.83 -0.98 10.26
N LEU A 29 -4.50 -0.55 11.33
CA LEU A 29 -5.93 -0.27 11.30
C LEU A 29 -6.31 0.79 10.27
N LEU A 30 -5.60 1.92 10.26
CA LEU A 30 -5.87 3.03 9.32
C LEU A 30 -5.66 2.63 7.85
N PRO A 31 -4.54 2.02 7.43
CA PRO A 31 -4.37 1.59 6.05
C PRO A 31 -5.34 0.45 5.66
N ILE A 32 -5.68 -0.46 6.57
CA ILE A 32 -6.71 -1.49 6.33
C ILE A 32 -8.08 -0.83 6.11
N ASP A 33 -8.46 0.15 6.95
CA ASP A 33 -9.71 0.90 6.80
C ASP A 33 -9.77 1.67 5.48
N PHE A 34 -8.65 2.26 5.05
CA PHE A 34 -8.54 2.88 3.75
C PHE A 34 -8.77 1.88 2.61
N LEU A 35 -8.17 0.70 2.71
CA LEU A 35 -8.37 -0.38 1.73
C LEU A 35 -9.83 -0.82 1.67
N ILE A 36 -10.48 -1.03 2.83
CA ILE A 36 -11.91 -1.36 2.91
C ILE A 36 -12.75 -0.29 2.19
N LYS A 37 -12.52 1.00 2.49
CA LYS A 37 -13.21 2.12 1.85
C LYS A 37 -13.03 2.11 0.32
N LYS A 38 -11.84 1.76 -0.19
CA LYS A 38 -11.57 1.66 -1.63
C LYS A 38 -12.46 0.61 -2.32
N TYR A 39 -12.66 -0.56 -1.70
CA TYR A 39 -13.43 -1.65 -2.32
C TYR A 39 -14.93 -1.60 -2.02
N ALA A 40 -15.33 -0.86 -0.99
CA ALA A 40 -16.72 -0.70 -0.58
C ALA A 40 -17.35 0.57 -1.18
N LYS A 41 -17.38 0.68 -2.52
CA LYS A 41 -17.78 1.90 -3.26
C LYS A 41 -19.10 2.57 -2.81
N ASN A 42 -20.06 1.82 -2.26
CA ASN A 42 -21.37 2.32 -1.83
C ASN A 42 -21.55 2.40 -0.30
N TRP A 43 -20.49 2.14 0.47
CA TRP A 43 -20.57 2.08 1.94
C TRP A 43 -19.47 2.93 2.56
N THR A 44 -19.88 3.86 3.43
CA THR A 44 -18.93 4.45 4.35
C THR A 44 -18.62 3.45 5.45
N LEU A 45 -17.37 3.42 5.90
CA LEU A 45 -16.92 2.50 6.93
C LEU A 45 -17.73 2.66 8.24
N GLU A 46 -18.16 3.88 8.53
CA GLU A 46 -18.94 4.26 9.70
C GLU A 46 -20.36 3.67 9.64
N ARG A 47 -20.91 3.47 8.45
CA ARG A 47 -22.24 2.87 8.22
C ARG A 47 -22.23 1.35 8.19
N MET A 48 -21.07 0.71 8.11
CA MET A 48 -20.96 -0.74 8.13
C MET A 48 -21.33 -1.29 9.51
N ALA A 49 -22.00 -2.45 9.53
CA ALA A 49 -22.24 -3.18 10.77
C ALA A 49 -20.91 -3.44 11.48
N THR A 50 -20.87 -3.22 12.80
CA THR A 50 -19.64 -3.35 13.59
C THR A 50 -19.01 -4.74 13.46
N VAL A 51 -19.84 -5.78 13.33
CA VAL A 51 -19.40 -7.16 13.09
C VAL A 51 -18.67 -7.27 11.75
N ASP A 52 -19.34 -6.93 10.65
CA ASP A 52 -18.77 -7.01 9.29
C ASP A 52 -17.49 -6.19 9.15
N ARG A 53 -17.48 -4.96 9.69
CA ARG A 53 -16.30 -4.10 9.66
C ARG A 53 -15.10 -4.75 10.35
N ASN A 54 -15.29 -5.37 11.51
CA ASN A 54 -14.19 -6.00 12.23
C ASN A 54 -13.75 -7.31 11.56
N ILE A 55 -14.70 -8.09 11.00
CA ILE A 55 -14.39 -9.28 10.19
C ILE A 55 -13.49 -8.89 9.01
N LEU A 56 -13.87 -7.86 8.26
CA LEU A 56 -13.06 -7.34 7.16
C LEU A 56 -11.65 -6.94 7.64
N ARG A 57 -11.56 -6.18 8.75
CA ARG A 57 -10.27 -5.68 9.25
C ARG A 57 -9.28 -6.80 9.55
N PHE A 58 -9.66 -7.77 10.37
CA PHE A 58 -8.72 -8.82 10.74
C PHE A 58 -8.45 -9.80 9.59
N THR A 59 -9.45 -10.05 8.74
CA THR A 59 -9.28 -10.96 7.60
C THR A 59 -8.37 -10.36 6.54
N ILE A 60 -8.44 -9.04 6.31
CA ILE A 60 -7.51 -8.33 5.41
C ILE A 60 -6.08 -8.41 5.94
N TYR A 61 -5.88 -8.25 7.24
CA TYR A 61 -4.55 -8.43 7.83
C TYR A 61 -4.06 -9.87 7.62
N GLU A 62 -4.89 -10.86 7.93
CA GLU A 62 -4.57 -12.27 7.76
C GLU A 62 -4.16 -12.59 6.32
N LEU A 63 -5.01 -12.20 5.37
CA LEU A 63 -4.86 -12.45 3.94
C LEU A 63 -3.59 -11.84 3.36
N LEU A 64 -3.19 -10.64 3.79
CA LEU A 64 -2.07 -9.90 3.20
C LEU A 64 -0.73 -10.13 3.89
N PHE A 65 -0.72 -10.60 5.15
CA PHE A 65 0.50 -10.62 5.96
C PHE A 65 0.82 -11.97 6.62
N LEU A 66 -0.12 -12.90 6.67
CA LEU A 66 0.11 -14.23 7.27
C LEU A 66 0.29 -15.27 6.17
N GLU A 67 1.52 -15.40 5.69
CA GLU A 67 1.90 -16.34 4.62
C GLU A 67 1.64 -17.81 4.99
N ASP A 68 1.53 -18.11 6.29
CA ASP A 68 1.20 -19.43 6.84
C ASP A 68 -0.29 -19.78 6.77
N VAL A 69 -1.15 -18.85 6.33
CA VAL A 69 -2.60 -19.07 6.20
C VAL A 69 -3.05 -18.96 4.74
N PRO A 70 -3.66 -20.00 4.15
CA PRO A 70 -4.14 -19.92 2.77
C PRO A 70 -5.25 -18.86 2.61
N PRO A 71 -5.15 -17.94 1.63
CA PRO A 71 -6.12 -16.85 1.48
C PRO A 71 -7.57 -17.29 1.32
N ILE A 72 -7.82 -18.41 0.63
CA ILE A 72 -9.18 -18.94 0.43
C ILE A 72 -9.77 -19.42 1.76
N VAL A 73 -8.96 -20.01 2.64
CA VAL A 73 -9.40 -20.47 3.96
C VAL A 73 -9.80 -19.27 4.81
N SER A 74 -8.97 -18.22 4.87
CA SER A 74 -9.28 -16.97 5.57
C SER A 74 -10.61 -16.36 5.13
N ILE A 75 -10.87 -16.32 3.81
CA ILE A 75 -12.13 -15.78 3.26
C ILE A 75 -13.31 -16.64 3.66
N ASN A 76 -13.21 -17.97 3.51
CA ASN A 76 -14.30 -18.88 3.86
C ASN A 76 -14.68 -18.76 5.33
N GLU A 77 -13.70 -18.75 6.24
CA GLU A 77 -13.94 -18.60 7.68
C GLU A 77 -14.57 -17.24 8.01
N ALA A 78 -14.09 -16.16 7.39
CA ALA A 78 -14.67 -14.83 7.56
C ALA A 78 -16.14 -14.77 7.12
N VAL A 79 -16.48 -15.45 6.01
CA VAL A 79 -17.86 -15.52 5.50
C VAL A 79 -18.76 -16.30 6.45
N GLU A 80 -18.28 -17.40 7.03
CA GLU A 80 -19.06 -18.18 8.02
C GLU A 80 -19.28 -17.39 9.31
N ILE A 81 -18.27 -16.67 9.80
CA ILE A 81 -18.43 -15.76 10.94
C ILE A 81 -19.46 -14.67 10.62
N ALA A 82 -19.40 -14.09 9.42
CA ALA A 82 -20.33 -13.05 8.99
C ALA A 82 -21.77 -13.54 8.88
N LYS A 83 -21.99 -14.77 8.37
CA LYS A 83 -23.32 -15.40 8.34
C LYS A 83 -23.88 -15.67 9.73
N ARG A 84 -23.01 -16.03 10.68
CA ARG A 84 -23.43 -16.38 12.04
C ARG A 84 -23.77 -15.17 12.90
N TYR A 85 -23.03 -14.08 12.75
CA TYR A 85 -23.10 -12.92 13.66
C TYR A 85 -23.55 -11.62 13.00
N GLY A 86 -23.68 -11.60 11.67
CA GLY A 86 -24.13 -10.45 10.89
C GLY A 86 -25.61 -10.52 10.51
N SER A 87 -25.95 -9.77 9.46
CA SER A 87 -27.26 -9.79 8.83
C SER A 87 -27.32 -10.83 7.71
N ILE A 88 -28.50 -11.01 7.10
CA ILE A 88 -28.71 -11.96 6.00
C ILE A 88 -27.78 -11.72 4.79
N ASP A 89 -27.35 -10.46 4.60
CA ASP A 89 -26.47 -10.07 3.49
C ASP A 89 -24.98 -10.03 3.87
N SER A 90 -24.64 -10.16 5.16
CA SER A 90 -23.27 -9.98 5.65
C SER A 90 -22.29 -10.97 5.05
N GLY A 91 -22.68 -12.25 4.89
CA GLY A 91 -21.83 -13.25 4.25
C GLY A 91 -21.46 -12.88 2.80
N LYS A 92 -22.45 -12.45 2.00
CA LYS A 92 -22.22 -12.02 0.60
C LYS A 92 -21.38 -10.75 0.53
N PHE A 93 -21.66 -9.79 1.40
CA PHE A 93 -20.95 -8.52 1.49
C PHE A 93 -19.47 -8.73 1.82
N VAL A 94 -19.17 -9.48 2.89
CA VAL A 94 -17.80 -9.80 3.31
C VAL A 94 -17.05 -10.55 2.22
N ASN A 95 -17.68 -11.58 1.62
CA ASN A 95 -17.07 -12.34 0.52
C ASN A 95 -16.69 -11.42 -0.65
N GLY A 96 -17.62 -10.58 -1.10
CA GLY A 96 -17.43 -9.72 -2.26
C GLY A 96 -16.31 -8.69 -2.08
N ILE A 97 -16.09 -8.19 -0.86
CA ILE A 97 -14.97 -7.27 -0.57
C ILE A 97 -13.64 -8.04 -0.52
N LEU A 98 -13.59 -9.16 0.21
CA LEU A 98 -12.36 -9.91 0.40
C LEU A 98 -11.86 -10.56 -0.90
N ASP A 99 -12.75 -11.09 -1.75
CA ASP A 99 -12.36 -11.65 -3.04
C ASP A 99 -11.72 -10.60 -3.95
N LYS A 100 -12.27 -9.37 -3.99
CA LYS A 100 -11.68 -8.26 -4.77
C LYS A 100 -10.30 -7.89 -4.26
N ILE A 101 -10.12 -7.83 -2.93
CA ILE A 101 -8.81 -7.57 -2.33
C ILE A 101 -7.84 -8.70 -2.66
N ARG A 102 -8.24 -9.98 -2.52
CA ARG A 102 -7.40 -11.13 -2.87
C ARG A 102 -6.92 -11.05 -4.31
N GLN A 103 -7.83 -10.83 -5.26
CA GLN A 103 -7.51 -10.79 -6.68
C GLN A 103 -6.52 -9.69 -7.04
N GLN A 104 -6.57 -8.52 -6.37
CA GLN A 104 -5.73 -7.37 -6.70
C GLN A 104 -4.47 -7.22 -5.84
N ARG A 105 -4.50 -7.72 -4.60
CA ARG A 105 -3.47 -7.46 -3.57
C ARG A 105 -2.89 -8.73 -2.95
N GLY A 106 -3.58 -9.86 -3.06
CA GLY A 106 -3.23 -11.10 -2.38
C GLY A 106 -2.17 -11.93 -3.11
N PRO A 107 -1.64 -12.97 -2.44
CA PRO A 107 -0.80 -13.98 -3.08
C PRO A 107 -1.52 -14.59 -4.30
N GLY A 108 -0.82 -14.67 -5.44
CA GLY A 108 -1.39 -15.18 -6.69
C GLY A 108 -2.18 -14.16 -7.53
N SER A 109 -2.22 -12.87 -7.13
CA SER A 109 -2.67 -11.80 -8.02
C SER A 109 -1.79 -11.73 -9.29
N SER A 110 -2.27 -11.11 -10.36
CA SER A 110 -1.46 -10.83 -11.57
C SER A 110 -0.25 -9.92 -11.27
N LEU A 111 -0.21 -9.32 -10.08
CA LEU A 111 0.84 -8.40 -9.65
C LEU A 111 1.82 -9.09 -8.70
N ASN A 112 3.09 -8.82 -8.96
CA ASN A 112 4.21 -9.35 -8.20
C ASN A 112 4.59 -8.40 -7.04
N TRP A 113 3.74 -8.41 -6.01
CA TRP A 113 3.93 -7.62 -4.79
C TRP A 113 5.26 -7.92 -4.07
N THR A 114 5.65 -9.19 -4.05
CA THR A 114 6.92 -9.64 -3.46
C THR A 114 8.11 -9.07 -4.23
N TYR A 115 8.08 -9.09 -5.56
CA TYR A 115 9.13 -8.50 -6.38
C TYR A 115 9.20 -6.98 -6.21
N LEU A 116 8.05 -6.28 -6.20
CA LEU A 116 8.01 -4.83 -5.92
C LEU A 116 8.69 -4.52 -4.57
N LYS A 117 8.22 -5.16 -3.49
CA LYS A 117 8.75 -4.96 -2.14
C LYS A 117 10.26 -5.22 -2.10
N ASN A 118 10.71 -6.36 -2.62
CA ASN A 118 12.12 -6.73 -2.61
C ASN A 118 12.97 -5.77 -3.46
N SER A 119 12.47 -5.31 -4.60
CA SER A 119 13.17 -4.36 -5.47
C SER A 119 13.34 -3.01 -4.78
N LEU A 120 12.28 -2.49 -4.16
CA LEU A 120 12.33 -1.22 -3.44
C LEU A 120 13.24 -1.30 -2.19
N GLN A 121 13.15 -2.40 -1.44
CA GLN A 121 13.94 -2.60 -0.22
C GLN A 121 15.42 -2.89 -0.49
N LYS A 122 15.81 -3.39 -1.67
CA LYS A 122 17.22 -3.62 -2.03
C LYS A 122 17.89 -2.38 -2.61
N ASP A 123 17.11 -1.46 -3.17
CA ASP A 123 17.61 -0.29 -3.87
C ASP A 123 18.18 0.77 -2.91
N ALA A 124 19.47 1.07 -3.07
CA ALA A 124 20.17 2.03 -2.21
C ALA A 124 19.62 3.46 -2.33
N TYR A 125 19.11 3.85 -3.50
CA TYR A 125 18.58 5.19 -3.73
C TYR A 125 17.22 5.37 -3.06
N PHE A 126 16.35 4.36 -3.06
CA PHE A 126 15.10 4.41 -2.31
C PHE A 126 15.33 4.43 -0.80
N LYS A 127 16.31 3.68 -0.29
CA LYS A 127 16.71 3.77 1.13
C LYS A 127 17.16 5.17 1.50
N GLU A 128 18.01 5.75 0.66
CA GLU A 128 18.54 7.09 0.89
C GLU A 128 17.44 8.14 0.83
N LEU A 129 16.53 8.08 -0.16
CA LEU A 129 15.35 8.96 -0.24
C LEU A 129 14.47 8.87 1.00
N THR A 130 14.20 7.65 1.48
CA THR A 130 13.38 7.40 2.67
C THR A 130 14.04 7.96 3.93
N ARG A 131 15.37 7.91 3.99
CA ARG A 131 16.16 8.47 5.10
C ARG A 131 16.12 10.01 5.09
N ILE A 132 16.37 10.65 3.95
CA ILE A 132 16.51 12.12 3.87
C ILE A 132 15.18 12.86 3.85
N LYS A 133 14.10 12.23 3.37
CA LYS A 133 12.80 12.93 3.26
C LYS A 133 12.23 13.33 4.63
N GLY A 134 12.64 12.63 5.70
CA GLY A 134 12.08 12.82 7.03
C GLY A 134 10.55 12.68 7.00
N LYS A 135 9.86 13.73 7.46
CA LYS A 135 8.38 13.79 7.48
C LYS A 135 7.74 14.23 6.16
N LYS A 136 8.53 14.66 5.17
CA LYS A 136 7.99 15.08 3.87
C LYS A 136 7.48 13.88 3.09
N LYS A 137 6.45 14.11 2.29
CA LYS A 137 5.81 13.08 1.47
C LYS A 137 6.42 13.02 0.08
N LEU A 138 6.80 11.80 -0.30
CA LEU A 138 7.30 11.44 -1.62
C LEU A 138 6.49 10.24 -2.11
N TRP A 139 6.15 10.26 -3.39
CA TRP A 139 5.44 9.17 -4.03
C TRP A 139 6.19 8.72 -5.27
N LEU A 140 6.53 7.42 -5.33
CA LEU A 140 6.96 6.80 -6.58
C LEU A 140 5.73 6.68 -7.48
N VAL A 141 5.81 7.15 -8.72
CA VAL A 141 4.68 7.12 -9.65
C VAL A 141 5.03 6.45 -10.98
N GLY A 142 4.00 6.08 -11.74
CA GLY A 142 4.14 5.85 -13.16
C GLY A 142 4.63 4.47 -13.61
N GLY A 143 5.31 4.48 -14.76
CA GLY A 143 5.70 3.27 -15.48
C GLY A 143 6.70 2.40 -14.73
N CYS A 144 7.59 2.98 -13.95
CA CYS A 144 8.51 2.21 -13.11
C CYS A 144 7.73 1.39 -12.08
N LEU A 145 6.78 2.00 -11.37
CA LEU A 145 5.96 1.31 -10.38
C LEU A 145 5.14 0.17 -11.01
N ARG A 146 4.51 0.42 -12.16
CA ARG A 146 3.82 -0.62 -12.94
C ARG A 146 4.78 -1.75 -13.35
N ASN A 147 5.96 -1.43 -13.88
CA ASN A 147 6.92 -2.43 -14.32
C ASN A 147 7.39 -3.32 -13.17
N LEU A 148 7.68 -2.73 -12.00
CA LEU A 148 8.03 -3.48 -10.80
C LEU A 148 6.87 -4.39 -10.35
N LEU A 149 5.63 -3.89 -10.38
CA LEU A 149 4.44 -4.72 -10.11
C LEU A 149 4.27 -5.86 -11.13
N LEU A 150 4.76 -5.72 -12.36
CA LEU A 150 4.74 -6.76 -13.39
C LEU A 150 6.01 -7.64 -13.41
N GLY A 151 6.90 -7.51 -12.42
CA GLY A 151 8.14 -8.29 -12.34
C GLY A 151 9.19 -7.93 -13.40
N ARG A 152 9.10 -6.73 -13.99
CA ARG A 152 10.04 -6.24 -15.02
C ARG A 152 11.13 -5.40 -14.39
N GLU A 153 12.21 -5.19 -15.13
CA GLU A 153 13.33 -4.36 -14.68
C GLU A 153 12.95 -2.89 -14.48
N LYS A 154 13.64 -2.27 -13.53
CA LYS A 154 13.54 -0.85 -13.20
C LYS A 154 14.09 -0.01 -14.35
N LYS A 155 13.30 0.95 -14.82
CA LYS A 155 13.72 2.01 -15.77
C LYS A 155 13.83 3.35 -15.04
N ASP A 156 13.86 4.45 -15.78
CA ASP A 156 13.75 5.80 -15.22
C ASP A 156 12.60 5.91 -14.23
N LEU A 157 12.85 6.64 -13.15
CA LEU A 157 11.92 6.78 -12.03
C LEU A 157 11.24 8.13 -12.08
N ASP A 158 9.96 8.14 -11.74
CA ASP A 158 9.21 9.36 -11.49
C ASP A 158 8.85 9.45 -10.01
N VAL A 159 9.18 10.56 -9.37
CA VAL A 159 8.87 10.84 -7.97
C VAL A 159 8.11 12.15 -7.86
N VAL A 160 6.89 12.09 -7.33
CA VAL A 160 6.13 13.28 -6.94
C VAL A 160 6.53 13.69 -5.53
N LEU A 161 6.72 14.99 -5.30
CA LEU A 161 7.10 15.55 -4.00
C LEU A 161 6.25 16.74 -3.58
N ASP A 162 6.08 16.87 -2.26
CA ASP A 162 5.53 18.07 -1.60
C ASP A 162 6.67 18.88 -0.95
N ASP A 163 7.53 19.44 -1.80
CA ASP A 163 8.70 20.24 -1.40
C ASP A 163 9.02 21.29 -2.48
N PRO A 164 8.33 22.45 -2.47
CA PRO A 164 8.39 23.46 -3.54
C PRO A 164 9.81 23.96 -3.89
N GLU A 165 10.71 23.94 -2.91
CA GLU A 165 12.09 24.38 -3.05
C GLU A 165 13.05 23.25 -3.44
N PHE A 166 12.56 22.03 -3.66
CA PHE A 166 13.36 20.85 -4.00
C PHE A 166 14.52 20.57 -3.02
N ARG A 167 14.39 20.99 -1.75
CA ARG A 167 15.43 20.79 -0.72
C ARG A 167 15.83 19.32 -0.60
N ILE A 168 14.86 18.39 -0.66
CA ILE A 168 15.12 16.95 -0.64
C ILE A 168 15.98 16.52 -1.83
N VAL A 169 15.73 17.06 -3.02
CA VAL A 169 16.48 16.70 -4.23
C VAL A 169 17.92 17.19 -4.12
N HIS A 170 18.13 18.41 -3.63
CA HIS A 170 19.47 18.95 -3.39
C HIS A 170 20.25 18.12 -2.36
N LEU A 171 19.60 17.74 -1.25
CA LEU A 171 20.19 16.83 -0.27
C LEU A 171 20.52 15.48 -0.90
N PHE A 172 19.58 14.87 -1.62
CA PHE A 172 19.77 13.57 -2.27
C PHE A 172 21.00 13.57 -3.19
N VAL A 173 21.09 14.55 -4.08
CA VAL A 173 22.20 14.69 -5.05
C VAL A 173 23.54 14.76 -4.35
N SER A 174 23.63 15.51 -3.24
CA SER A 174 24.86 15.62 -2.44
C SER A 174 25.32 14.30 -1.82
N GLN A 175 24.38 13.41 -1.50
CA GLN A 175 24.66 12.13 -0.83
C GLN A 175 25.03 11.01 -1.82
N VAL A 176 24.43 11.00 -3.01
CA VAL A 176 24.53 9.85 -3.94
C VAL A 176 25.48 10.05 -5.13
N LYS A 177 26.31 11.11 -5.10
CA LYS A 177 27.24 11.48 -6.21
C LYS A 177 26.53 11.53 -7.57
N ALA A 178 25.34 12.12 -7.60
CA ALA A 178 24.55 12.27 -8.81
C ALA A 178 24.70 13.68 -9.41
N SER A 179 24.21 13.86 -10.64
CA SER A 179 24.14 15.18 -11.28
C SER A 179 22.70 15.68 -11.30
N LEU A 180 22.50 16.96 -10.97
CA LEU A 180 21.19 17.61 -11.01
C LEU A 180 21.03 18.43 -12.30
N VAL A 181 19.93 18.20 -13.01
CA VAL A 181 19.51 18.97 -14.18
C VAL A 181 18.20 19.67 -13.86
N VAL A 182 18.18 20.99 -13.97
CA VAL A 182 16.97 21.81 -13.80
C VAL A 182 16.27 21.90 -15.16
N LEU A 183 15.11 21.24 -15.29
CA LEU A 183 14.38 21.20 -16.57
C LEU A 183 13.37 22.35 -16.70
N ASN A 184 12.60 22.63 -15.65
CA ASN A 184 11.67 23.76 -15.58
C ASN A 184 11.35 24.11 -14.12
N SER A 185 10.42 25.03 -13.85
CA SER A 185 10.06 25.45 -12.47
C SER A 185 9.54 24.31 -11.59
N THR A 186 8.96 23.26 -12.18
CA THR A 186 8.26 22.17 -11.47
C THR A 186 8.92 20.79 -11.59
N LEU A 187 10.00 20.67 -12.37
CA LEU A 187 10.68 19.41 -12.66
C LEU A 187 12.19 19.52 -12.46
N ARG A 188 12.75 18.54 -11.75
CA ARG A 188 14.19 18.32 -11.60
C ARG A 188 14.53 16.90 -12.05
N ARG A 189 15.57 16.75 -12.85
CA ARG A 189 16.10 15.44 -13.23
C ARG A 189 17.40 15.19 -12.51
N VAL A 190 17.48 14.06 -11.81
CA VAL A 190 18.71 13.57 -11.19
C VAL A 190 19.26 12.43 -12.03
N VAL A 191 20.49 12.57 -12.50
CA VAL A 191 21.20 11.53 -13.26
C VAL A 191 22.10 10.77 -12.29
N LEU A 192 21.75 9.51 -12.05
CA LEU A 192 22.47 8.62 -11.14
C LEU A 192 23.72 8.04 -11.80
N PRO A 193 24.70 7.56 -11.01
CA PRO A 193 25.75 6.68 -11.51
C PRO A 193 25.16 5.51 -12.31
N GLY A 194 25.62 5.30 -13.54
CA GLY A 194 25.08 4.28 -14.45
C GLY A 194 24.03 4.78 -15.45
N LYS A 195 23.83 6.10 -15.57
CA LYS A 195 22.92 6.77 -16.53
C LYS A 195 21.41 6.56 -16.30
N THR A 196 21.00 5.92 -15.21
CA THR A 196 19.58 5.89 -14.79
C THR A 196 19.16 7.29 -14.32
N THR A 197 17.93 7.71 -14.64
CA THR A 197 17.43 9.01 -14.21
C THR A 197 16.28 8.89 -13.21
N ILE A 198 16.19 9.88 -12.30
CA ILE A 198 15.03 10.11 -11.43
C ILE A 198 14.49 11.50 -11.74
N ASP A 199 13.25 11.56 -12.20
CA ASP A 199 12.50 12.78 -12.41
C ASP A 199 11.66 13.11 -11.17
N PHE A 200 12.03 14.22 -10.52
CA PHE A 200 11.37 14.75 -9.34
C PHE A 200 10.40 15.87 -9.75
N ILE A 201 9.12 15.66 -9.51
CA ILE A 201 8.05 16.54 -9.97
C ILE A 201 7.28 17.13 -8.77
N LEU A 202 7.05 18.44 -8.77
CA LEU A 202 6.20 19.07 -7.75
C LEU A 202 4.75 18.62 -7.88
N LYS A 203 4.10 18.39 -6.74
CA LYS A 203 2.64 18.22 -6.65
C LYS A 203 1.93 19.53 -7.03
N LYS A 204 0.95 19.47 -7.94
CA LYS A 204 0.11 20.56 -8.44
C LYS A 204 -1.17 20.76 -7.63
N SER A 205 -1.67 19.71 -6.98
CA SER A 205 -2.92 19.74 -6.22
C SER A 205 -2.75 19.52 -4.72
N GLN A 206 -3.74 19.88 -3.90
CA GLN A 206 -3.68 19.65 -2.45
C GLN A 206 -3.71 18.15 -2.11
N SER A 207 -4.53 17.36 -2.80
CA SER A 207 -4.55 15.90 -2.65
C SER A 207 -3.75 15.21 -3.76
N LEU A 208 -3.06 14.12 -3.42
CA LEU A 208 -2.34 13.32 -4.43
C LEU A 208 -3.32 12.70 -5.44
N ASN A 209 -4.51 12.30 -5.02
CA ASN A 209 -5.51 11.74 -5.95
C ASN A 209 -5.91 12.76 -7.03
N ALA A 210 -6.20 14.01 -6.65
CA ALA A 210 -6.49 15.05 -7.63
C ALA A 210 -5.26 15.38 -8.49
N ASP A 211 -4.06 15.32 -7.91
CA ASP A 211 -2.81 15.52 -8.62
C ASP A 211 -2.57 14.46 -9.70
N LEU A 212 -2.83 13.19 -9.39
CA LEU A 212 -2.69 12.08 -10.34
C LEU A 212 -3.72 12.19 -11.47
N LEU A 213 -4.98 12.53 -11.16
CA LEU A 213 -6.05 12.71 -12.16
C LEU A 213 -5.80 13.87 -13.12
N GLN A 214 -5.12 14.94 -12.67
CA GLN A 214 -4.80 16.10 -13.50
C GLN A 214 -3.57 15.89 -14.40
N ARG A 215 -2.79 14.82 -14.18
CA ARG A 215 -1.57 14.51 -14.95
C ARG A 215 -1.92 13.65 -16.16
N ASP A 216 -2.63 14.25 -17.11
CA ASP A 216 -3.19 13.65 -18.34
C ASP A 216 -2.14 13.12 -19.37
N PHE A 217 -0.89 12.86 -18.98
CA PHE A 217 0.18 12.41 -19.87
C PHE A 217 0.85 11.13 -19.35
N THR A 218 0.44 9.96 -19.86
CA THR A 218 1.19 8.68 -19.92
C THR A 218 1.80 8.07 -18.65
N ILE A 219 1.58 8.62 -17.47
CA ILE A 219 2.03 8.04 -16.20
C ILE A 219 0.92 7.12 -15.74
N ASN A 220 1.09 5.81 -15.95
CA ASN A 220 0.26 4.77 -15.32
C ASN A 220 -0.13 5.23 -13.93
N ALA A 221 -1.43 5.44 -13.66
CA ALA A 221 -1.96 6.22 -12.54
C ALA A 221 -1.74 5.56 -11.15
N LEU A 222 -0.64 4.85 -10.99
CA LEU A 222 -0.17 4.25 -9.79
C LEU A 222 0.75 5.22 -9.06
N ALA A 223 0.52 5.34 -7.76
CA ALA A 223 1.43 5.99 -6.86
C ALA A 223 1.65 5.11 -5.64
N LEU A 224 2.89 5.05 -5.17
CA LEU A 224 3.25 4.40 -3.92
C LEU A 224 3.90 5.43 -3.01
N ASP A 225 3.29 5.66 -1.86
CA ASP A 225 3.86 6.49 -0.80
C ASP A 225 5.12 5.79 -0.24
N LEU A 226 6.25 6.49 -0.27
CA LEU A 226 7.54 5.97 0.19
C LEU A 226 7.58 5.71 1.71
N ASP A 227 6.59 6.15 2.48
CA ASP A 227 6.44 5.73 3.89
C ASP A 227 6.04 4.25 4.04
N PHE A 228 5.56 3.62 2.97
CA PHE A 228 5.01 2.26 3.01
C PHE A 228 5.80 1.28 2.14
N LEU A 229 7.11 1.51 1.96
CA LEU A 229 7.99 0.62 1.19
C LEU A 229 7.99 -0.83 1.68
N ASP A 230 7.80 -1.04 2.99
CA ASP A 230 7.76 -2.37 3.60
C ASP A 230 6.41 -3.08 3.40
N MET A 231 5.37 -2.30 3.10
CA MET A 231 3.97 -2.76 2.97
C MET A 231 3.27 -2.12 1.76
N PRO A 232 3.82 -2.28 0.54
CA PRO A 232 3.34 -1.54 -0.63
C PRO A 232 1.93 -1.95 -1.05
N CYS A 233 1.48 -3.17 -0.69
CA CYS A 233 0.13 -3.68 -0.97
C CYS A 233 -0.98 -2.88 -0.26
N LEU A 234 -0.68 -2.16 0.82
CA LEU A 234 -1.63 -1.32 1.54
C LEU A 234 -1.71 0.11 1.03
N ALA A 235 -0.65 0.61 0.42
CA ALA A 235 -0.47 2.03 0.14
C ALA A 235 -0.38 2.37 -1.34
N LEU A 236 -0.55 1.39 -2.24
CA LEU A 236 -0.66 1.67 -3.67
C LEU A 236 -1.96 2.44 -3.93
N ILE A 237 -1.79 3.72 -4.22
CA ILE A 237 -2.82 4.61 -4.71
C ILE A 237 -2.97 4.35 -6.20
N ASP A 238 -4.22 4.20 -6.59
CA ASP A 238 -4.63 3.90 -7.94
C ASP A 238 -6.06 4.45 -8.06
N PRO A 239 -6.21 5.69 -8.59
CA PRO A 239 -7.43 6.47 -8.53
C PRO A 239 -8.48 6.02 -9.56
N GLU A 240 -8.09 5.28 -10.60
CA GLU A 240 -9.02 4.88 -11.66
C GLU A 240 -8.99 3.37 -11.97
N THR A 241 -7.81 2.74 -12.00
CA THR A 241 -7.54 1.28 -11.94
C THR A 241 -6.07 0.98 -12.25
N GLY A 242 -5.39 1.79 -13.09
CA GLY A 242 -3.91 1.94 -13.17
C GLY A 242 -3.05 0.69 -13.43
N LEU A 243 -3.69 -0.47 -13.57
CA LEU A 243 -3.20 -1.85 -13.63
C LEU A 243 -4.07 -2.63 -14.61
#